data_AF-A0A484Z9L7-F1
#
_entry.id   AF-A0A484Z9L7-F1
#
_cell.length_a   1.000
_cell.length_b   1.000
_cell.length_c   1.000
_cell.angle_alpha   90.00
_cell.angle_beta   90.00
_cell.angle_gamma   90.00
#
_symmetry.space_group_name_H-M   'P 1'
#
loop_
_entity.id
_entity.type
_entity.pdbx_description
1 polymer ?
#
loop_
_entity_poly.entity_id
_entity_poly.type
_entity_poly.pdbx_seq_one_letter_code
_entity_poly.pdbx_strand_id
1 'polypeptide(L)'
;MPTLFLIILLSSVVQPNFWWLLGITVLFGWMALVGVVRAEFLRTRNYDYIRAAQVLGVSDSGIIFRHMLPNAVVATLTFLPFILCSSITTLTSLDFLGFGLPPGSPSLGELLAAGQE
;
A
#
# COMPACT_ATOMS: atom_id res chain seq x y z
N MET A 1 5.59 -6.60 -9.67
CA MET A 1 6.28 -5.57 -10.46
C MET A 1 7.44 -5.05 -9.63
N PRO A 2 8.69 -4.99 -10.14
CA PRO A 2 9.82 -4.51 -9.36
C PRO A 2 9.68 -3.00 -9.11
N THR A 3 9.14 -2.65 -7.94
CA THR A 3 8.92 -1.26 -7.49
C THR A 3 10.21 -0.45 -7.49
N LEU A 4 11.34 -1.09 -7.19
CA LEU A 4 12.67 -0.47 -7.25
C LEU A 4 13.00 0.06 -8.65
N PHE A 5 12.69 -0.69 -9.71
CA PHE A 5 13.00 -0.30 -11.08
C PHE A 5 12.18 0.93 -11.52
N LEU A 6 10.92 1.00 -11.09
CA LEU A 6 10.03 2.15 -11.31
C LEU A 6 10.57 3.41 -10.62
N ILE A 7 11.06 3.27 -9.39
CA ILE A 7 11.58 4.41 -8.62
C ILE A 7 12.92 4.90 -9.21
N ILE A 8 13.79 4.01 -9.66
CA ILE A 8 15.04 4.36 -10.36
C ILE A 8 14.74 5.11 -11.68
N LEU A 9 13.80 4.62 -12.49
CA LEU A 9 13.39 5.27 -13.74
C LEU A 9 12.78 6.67 -13.52
N LEU A 10 11.95 6.83 -12.49
CA LEU A 10 11.32 8.11 -12.17
C LEU A 10 12.32 9.12 -11.58
N SER A 11 13.25 8.64 -10.75
CA SER A 11 14.37 9.41 -10.20
C SER A 11 15.32 9.94 -11.28
N SER A 12 15.48 9.20 -12.39
CA SER A 12 16.29 9.63 -13.53
C SER A 12 15.75 10.85 -14.27
N VAL A 13 14.45 11.18 -14.14
CA VAL A 13 13.80 12.25 -14.91
C VAL A 13 13.56 13.50 -14.05
N VAL A 14 13.43 13.35 -12.74
CA VAL A 14 13.09 14.44 -11.80
C VAL A 14 13.95 14.31 -10.55
N GLN A 15 14.53 15.42 -10.05
CA GLN A 15 15.21 15.45 -8.76
C GLN A 15 14.25 14.95 -7.66
N PRO A 16 14.55 13.82 -6.99
CA PRO A 16 13.67 13.24 -5.99
C PRO A 16 13.49 14.18 -4.79
N ASN A 17 12.24 14.48 -4.42
CA ASN A 17 11.89 15.10 -3.15
C ASN A 17 11.14 14.07 -2.28
N PHE A 18 11.12 14.24 -0.96
CA PHE A 18 10.40 13.39 0.00
C PHE A 18 8.98 13.12 -0.45
N TRP A 19 8.27 14.19 -0.79
CA TRP A 19 6.88 14.14 -1.22
C TRP A 19 6.70 13.37 -2.54
N TRP A 20 7.68 13.40 -3.44
CA TRP A 20 7.66 12.61 -4.67
C TRP A 20 7.80 11.11 -4.40
N LEU A 21 8.78 10.72 -3.58
CA LEU A 21 9.00 9.32 -3.22
C LEU A 21 7.84 8.74 -2.41
N LEU A 22 7.32 9.51 -1.45
CA LEU A 22 6.13 9.13 -0.67
C LEU A 22 4.91 8.97 -1.58
N GLY A 23 4.67 9.92 -2.48
CA GLY A 23 3.56 9.89 -3.43
C GLY A 23 3.59 8.63 -4.31
N ILE A 24 4.75 8.31 -4.90
CA ILE A 24 4.93 7.12 -5.74
C ILE A 24 4.72 5.84 -4.91
N THR A 25 5.31 5.75 -3.72
CA THR A 25 5.20 4.56 -2.87
C THR A 25 3.75 4.28 -2.45
N VAL A 26 3.00 5.33 -2.09
CA VAL A 26 1.58 5.22 -1.77
C VAL A 26 0.76 4.86 -3.02
N LEU A 27 1.05 5.50 -4.15
CA LEU A 27 0.34 5.29 -5.42
C LEU A 27 0.60 3.92 -6.03
N PHE A 28 1.64 3.19 -5.65
CA PHE A 28 1.88 1.81 -6.09
C PHE A 28 1.59 0.78 -5.00
N GLY A 29 1.49 1.18 -3.73
CA GLY A 29 1.22 0.28 -2.60
C GLY A 29 -0.15 -0.41 -2.65
N TRP A 30 -1.17 0.25 -3.23
CA TRP A 30 -2.53 -0.32 -3.31
C TRP A 30 -2.63 -1.56 -4.20
N MET A 31 -1.66 -1.79 -5.11
CA MET A 31 -1.67 -2.97 -5.97
C MET A 31 -1.62 -4.28 -5.18
N ALA A 32 -0.92 -4.30 -4.04
CA ALA A 32 -0.88 -5.46 -3.15
C ALA A 32 -2.25 -5.71 -2.47
N LEU A 33 -3.01 -4.64 -2.21
CA LEU A 33 -4.31 -4.71 -1.58
C LEU A 33 -5.40 -5.24 -2.52
N VAL A 34 -5.26 -5.09 -3.84
CA VAL A 34 -6.25 -5.58 -4.82
C VAL A 34 -6.51 -7.08 -4.65
N GLY A 35 -5.46 -7.88 -4.44
CA GLY A 35 -5.58 -9.32 -4.23
C GLY A 35 -6.35 -9.66 -2.95
N VAL A 36 -6.07 -8.94 -1.86
CA VAL A 36 -6.72 -9.10 -0.56
C VAL A 36 -8.20 -8.72 -0.64
N VAL A 37 -8.50 -7.55 -1.19
CA VAL A 37 -9.88 -7.07 -1.35
C VAL A 37 -10.68 -8.04 -2.23
N ARG A 38 -10.11 -8.51 -3.35
CA ARG A 38 -10.76 -9.49 -4.22
C ARG A 38 -11.04 -10.81 -3.49
N ALA A 39 -10.08 -11.30 -2.70
CA ALA A 39 -10.26 -12.51 -1.91
C ALA A 39 -11.40 -12.35 -0.89
N GLU A 40 -11.47 -11.20 -0.21
CA GLU A 40 -12.53 -10.96 0.76
C GLU A 40 -13.91 -10.71 0.15
N PHE A 41 -13.99 -10.11 -1.03
CA PHE A 41 -15.25 -10.03 -1.76
C PHE A 41 -15.75 -11.43 -2.16
N LEU A 42 -14.87 -12.30 -2.64
CA LEU A 42 -15.22 -13.68 -2.99
C LEU A 42 -15.64 -14.50 -1.75
N ARG A 43 -14.94 -14.32 -0.63
CA ARG A 43 -15.28 -14.96 0.64
C ARG A 43 -16.63 -14.47 1.16
N THR A 44 -16.81 -13.15 1.23
CA THR A 44 -18.03 -12.53 1.77
C THR A 44 -19.26 -12.92 0.96
N ARG A 45 -19.16 -12.95 -0.37
CA ARG A 45 -20.25 -13.40 -1.25
C ARG A 45 -20.73 -14.82 -0.96
N ASN A 46 -19.88 -15.68 -0.39
CA ASN A 46 -20.25 -17.05 -0.03
C ASN A 46 -20.90 -17.18 1.35
N TYR A 47 -21.04 -16.10 2.12
CA TYR A 47 -21.69 -16.17 3.42
C TYR A 47 -23.20 -16.34 3.34
N ASP A 48 -23.74 -17.14 4.25
CA ASP A 48 -25.17 -17.47 4.30
C ASP A 48 -26.05 -16.23 4.54
N TYR A 49 -25.57 -15.24 5.30
CA TYR A 49 -26.32 -14.01 5.54
C TYR A 49 -26.42 -13.12 4.28
N ILE A 50 -25.43 -13.17 3.38
CA ILE A 50 -25.48 -12.47 2.09
C ILE A 50 -26.50 -13.16 1.17
N ARG A 51 -26.48 -14.50 1.14
CA ARG A 51 -27.45 -15.29 0.38
C ARG A 51 -28.88 -15.07 0.88
N ALA A 52 -29.08 -15.06 2.19
CA ALA A 52 -30.37 -14.76 2.80
C ALA A 52 -30.84 -13.33 2.45
N ALA A 53 -29.94 -12.34 2.48
CA ALA A 53 -30.27 -10.96 2.09
C ALA A 53 -30.69 -10.83 0.62
N GLN A 54 -30.05 -11.59 -0.29
CA GLN A 54 -30.45 -11.63 -1.70
C GLN A 54 -31.84 -12.29 -1.87
N VAL A 55 -32.12 -13.38 -1.16
CA VAL A 55 -33.44 -14.04 -1.18
C VAL A 55 -34.53 -13.11 -0.63
N LEU A 56 -34.19 -12.25 0.33
CA LEU A 56 -35.08 -11.21 0.87
C LEU A 56 -35.28 -10.00 -0.06
N GLY A 57 -34.65 -9.97 -1.23
CA GLY A 57 -34.81 -8.90 -2.23
C GLY A 57 -33.97 -7.64 -1.97
N VAL A 58 -32.93 -7.71 -1.14
CA VAL A 58 -32.01 -6.59 -0.95
C VAL A 58 -31.19 -6.37 -2.22
N SER A 59 -31.09 -5.12 -2.66
CA SER A 59 -30.29 -4.76 -3.85
C SER A 59 -28.79 -5.07 -3.64
N ASP A 60 -28.13 -5.55 -4.70
CA ASP A 60 -26.70 -5.86 -4.67
C ASP A 60 -25.85 -4.66 -4.23
N SER A 61 -26.22 -3.45 -4.63
CA SER A 61 -25.56 -2.21 -4.19
C SER A 61 -25.62 -2.05 -2.67
N GLY A 62 -26.77 -2.30 -2.06
CA GLY A 62 -26.94 -2.26 -0.60
C GLY A 62 -26.06 -3.29 0.09
N ILE A 63 -25.98 -4.50 -0.46
CA ILE A 63 -25.12 -5.57 0.07
C ILE A 63 -23.64 -5.21 -0.04
N ILE A 64 -23.21 -4.64 -1.17
CA ILE A 64 -21.83 -4.23 -1.39
C ILE A 64 -21.43 -3.14 -0.39
N PHE A 65 -22.15 -2.02 -0.33
CA PHE A 65 -21.73 -0.89 0.50
C PHE A 65 -21.93 -1.11 2.00
N ARG A 66 -22.93 -1.91 2.41
CA ARG A 66 -23.23 -2.13 3.83
C ARG A 66 -22.55 -3.36 4.42
N HIS A 67 -22.23 -4.37 3.61
CA HIS A 67 -21.70 -5.64 4.11
C HIS A 67 -20.33 -5.99 3.53
N MET A 68 -20.15 -5.96 2.21
CA MET A 68 -18.88 -6.41 1.60
C MET A 68 -17.75 -5.40 1.76
N LEU A 69 -18.02 -4.12 1.50
CA LEU A 69 -17.02 -3.06 1.52
C LEU A 69 -16.46 -2.81 2.94
N PRO A 70 -17.29 -2.71 4.00
CA PRO A 70 -16.78 -2.57 5.37
C PRO A 70 -15.97 -3.79 5.80
N ASN A 71 -16.37 -5.01 5.40
CA ASN A 71 -15.63 -6.23 5.71
C ASN A 71 -14.24 -6.23 5.07
N ALA A 72 -14.17 -5.90 3.77
CA ALA A 72 -12.90 -5.81 3.05
C ALA A 72 -11.98 -4.72 3.61
N VAL A 73 -12.52 -3.59 4.08
CA VAL A 73 -11.75 -2.51 4.74
C VAL A 73 -11.12 -2.99 6.04
N VAL A 74 -11.86 -3.73 6.88
CA VAL A 74 -11.32 -4.30 8.13
C VAL A 74 -10.18 -5.28 7.84
N ALA A 75 -10.34 -6.16 6.86
CA ALA A 75 -9.28 -7.08 6.44
C ALA A 75 -8.05 -6.34 5.88
N THR A 76 -8.28 -5.29 5.09
CA THR A 76 -7.21 -4.44 4.53
C THR A 76 -6.45 -3.69 5.62
N LEU A 77 -7.14 -3.21 6.66
CA LEU A 77 -6.53 -2.55 7.82
C LEU A 77 -5.58 -3.47 8.59
N THR A 78 -5.82 -4.79 8.59
CA THR A 78 -4.88 -5.76 9.19
C THR A 78 -3.53 -5.78 8.48
N PHE A 79 -3.48 -5.42 7.19
CA PHE A 79 -2.24 -5.35 6.42
C PHE A 79 -1.52 -3.99 6.51
N LEU A 80 -2.16 -2.98 7.09
CA LEU A 80 -1.59 -1.63 7.21
C LEU A 80 -0.18 -1.62 7.86
N PRO A 81 0.08 -2.36 8.96
CA PRO A 81 1.40 -2.39 9.58
C PRO A 81 2.49 -2.94 8.64
N PHE A 82 2.17 -3.97 7.86
CA PHE A 82 3.09 -4.57 6.90
C PHE A 82 3.39 -3.62 5.73
N ILE A 83 2.39 -2.90 5.26
CA ILE A 83 2.55 -1.87 4.22
C ILE A 83 3.43 -0.73 4.73
N LEU A 84 3.24 -0.30 5.99
CA LEU A 84 4.09 0.72 6.60
C LEU A 84 5.54 0.24 6.73
N CYS A 85 5.77 -0.95 7.29
CA CYS A 85 7.12 -1.51 7.40
C CYS A 85 7.80 -1.65 6.03
N SER A 86 7.11 -2.22 5.04
CA SER A 86 7.67 -2.37 3.68
C SER A 86 7.95 -1.03 3.00
N SER A 87 7.12 -0.02 3.25
CA SER A 87 7.34 1.34 2.75
C SER A 87 8.59 1.97 3.38
N ILE A 88 8.77 1.83 4.69
CA ILE A 88 9.96 2.31 5.41
C ILE A 88 11.21 1.63 4.86
N THR A 89 11.22 0.29 4.77
CA THR A 89 12.37 -0.47 4.24
C THR A 89 12.71 -0.08 2.80
N THR A 90 11.69 0.18 1.98
CA THR A 90 11.90 0.63 0.59
C THR A 90 12.54 2.02 0.57
N LEU A 91 12.04 2.96 1.39
CA LEU A 91 12.56 4.31 1.47
C LEU A 91 14.02 4.33 1.97
N THR A 92 14.33 3.59 3.04
CA THR A 92 15.68 3.51 3.59
C THR A 92 16.67 2.87 2.62
N SER A 93 16.22 1.88 1.84
CA SER A 93 17.04 1.24 0.79
C SER A 93 17.34 2.20 -0.35
N LEU A 94 16.39 3.08 -0.71
CA LEU A 94 16.58 4.10 -1.74
C LEU A 94 17.48 5.24 -1.27
N ASP A 95 17.33 5.67 -0.02
CA ASP A 95 18.23 6.63 0.64
C ASP A 95 19.67 6.10 0.67
N PHE A 96 19.87 4.84 1.06
CA PHE A 96 21.20 4.21 1.06
C PHE A 96 21.83 4.12 -0.34
N LEU A 97 21.03 3.93 -1.39
CA LEU A 97 21.51 3.87 -2.78
C LEU A 97 21.78 5.25 -3.41
N GLY A 98 21.59 6.35 -2.68
CA GLY A 98 21.84 7.71 -3.18
C GLY A 98 20.80 8.24 -4.16
N PHE A 99 19.69 7.52 -4.34
CA PHE A 99 18.51 7.98 -5.10
C PHE A 99 17.44 8.62 -4.20
N GLY A 100 17.76 8.75 -2.91
CA GLY A 100 16.93 9.35 -1.89
C GLY A 100 17.09 10.87 -1.78
N LEU A 101 16.69 11.39 -0.63
CA LEU A 101 16.56 12.83 -0.36
C LEU A 101 17.86 13.62 -0.59
N PRO A 102 17.77 14.91 -1.00
CA PRO A 102 18.95 15.78 -1.10
C PRO A 102 19.69 15.86 0.26
N PRO A 103 21.03 15.97 0.26
CA PRO A 103 21.84 15.92 1.47
C PRO A 103 21.42 17.02 2.45
N GLY A 104 21.05 16.63 3.68
CA GLY A 104 20.64 17.57 4.74
C GLY A 104 19.24 17.36 5.33
N SER A 105 18.45 16.39 4.88
CA SER A 105 17.19 16.02 5.56
C SER A 105 17.40 14.78 6.45
N PRO A 106 17.12 14.83 7.77
CA PRO A 106 17.40 13.72 8.69
C PRO A 106 16.52 12.51 8.36
N SER A 107 17.03 11.64 7.50
CA SER A 107 16.44 10.35 7.15
C SER A 107 17.09 9.25 7.98
N LEU A 108 16.32 8.23 8.36
CA LEU A 108 16.83 7.08 9.13
C LEU A 108 17.95 6.33 8.36
N GLY A 109 17.96 6.37 7.02
CA GLY A 109 19.00 5.76 6.19
C GLY A 109 20.34 6.50 6.23
N GLU A 110 20.31 7.84 6.17
CA GLU A 110 21.52 8.68 6.32
C GLU A 110 22.11 8.57 7.73
N LEU A 111 21.26 8.52 8.77
CA LEU A 111 21.71 8.33 10.16
C LEU A 111 22.36 6.96 10.40
N LEU A 112 21.91 5.90 9.72
CA LEU A 112 22.54 4.58 9.77
C LEU A 112 23.89 4.56 9.01
N ALA A 113 23.99 5.27 7.88
CA ALA A 113 25.24 5.39 7.13
C ALA A 113 26.29 6.22 7.90
N ALA A 114 25.88 7.33 8.52
CA ALA A 114 26.74 8.16 9.35
C ALA A 114 27.24 7.46 10.64
N GLY A 115 26.52 6.42 11.10
CA GLY A 115 26.93 5.61 12.25
C GLY A 115 27.86 4.43 11.91
N GLN A 116 28.12 4.17 10.63
CA GLN A 116 29.10 3.17 10.18
C GLN A 116 30.51 3.74 9.95
N GLU A 117 30.67 5.06 9.91
CA GLU A 117 31.96 5.76 9.99
C GLU A 117 32.36 6.04 11.44
#